data_AF-A0A833AC35-F1
#
_entry.id   AF-A0A833AC35-F1
#
_cell.length_a   1.000
_cell.length_b   1.000
_cell.length_c   1.000
_cell.angle_alpha   90.00
_cell.angle_beta   90.00
_cell.angle_gamma   90.00
#
_symmetry.space_group_name_H-M   'P 1'
#
loop_
_entity.id
_entity.type
_entity.pdbx_description
1 polymer ?
#
loop_
_entity_poly.entity_id
_entity_poly.type
_entity_poly.pdbx_seq_one_letter_code
_entity_poly.pdbx_strand_id
1 'polypeptide(L)'
;MHNLIFFFKELRRLARISDAHSIARRLFVTNSFDGLISTLGIILGGYLGNIKDPATYIYTVAGGMLALGIFSGMIATYLSEKAEQLRELHETERVMLHKLDDSIYAKIARYVPVYVAFWSGIGALLLPLSTLIPFAIALYFETCFPLEVIIASSTIIALLELFLIGYYLGKISGENKLLNGLKFVSIGLTAVITLLALKIVF
;
A
#
# COMPACT_ATOMS: atom_id res chain seq x y z
N MET A 1 -7.86 -24.80 14.94
CA MET A 1 -8.66 -23.71 14.32
C MET A 1 -9.35 -22.77 15.33
N HIS A 2 -9.73 -23.20 16.55
CA HIS A 2 -10.44 -22.34 17.52
C HIS A 2 -9.62 -21.11 18.01
N ASN A 3 -8.29 -21.24 18.19
CA ASN A 3 -7.43 -20.14 18.65
C ASN A 3 -7.29 -18.97 17.66
N LEU A 4 -7.33 -19.24 16.35
CA LEU A 4 -7.16 -18.21 15.33
C LEU A 4 -8.36 -17.25 15.30
N ILE A 5 -9.56 -17.80 15.39
CA ILE A 5 -10.82 -17.03 15.37
C ILE A 5 -10.92 -16.14 16.61
N PHE A 6 -10.50 -16.66 17.77
CA PHE A 6 -10.45 -15.88 19.01
C PHE A 6 -9.43 -14.73 18.90
N PHE A 7 -8.23 -15.00 18.38
CA PHE A 7 -7.20 -13.99 18.15
C PHE A 7 -7.67 -12.86 17.23
N PHE A 8 -8.30 -13.18 16.09
CA PHE A 8 -8.86 -12.17 15.19
C PHE A 8 -9.99 -11.36 15.83
N LYS A 9 -10.84 -11.97 16.67
CA LYS A 9 -11.88 -11.25 17.43
C LYS A 9 -11.27 -10.31 18.47
N GLU A 10 -10.26 -10.75 19.20
CA GLU A 10 -9.55 -9.92 20.19
C GLU A 10 -8.86 -8.74 19.50
N LEU A 11 -8.15 -8.98 18.39
CA LEU A 11 -7.54 -7.94 17.55
C LEU A 11 -8.55 -6.90 17.09
N ARG A 12 -9.69 -7.34 16.53
CA ARG A 12 -10.74 -6.42 16.06
C ARG A 12 -11.34 -5.62 17.21
N ARG A 13 -11.50 -6.23 18.39
CA ARG A 13 -12.00 -5.54 19.59
C ARG A 13 -11.01 -4.47 20.06
N LEU A 14 -9.73 -4.81 20.20
CA LEU A 14 -8.68 -3.87 20.62
C LEU A 14 -8.52 -2.72 19.61
N ALA A 15 -8.54 -3.03 18.31
CA ALA A 15 -8.48 -2.04 17.25
C ALA A 15 -9.66 -1.06 17.25
N ARG A 16 -10.81 -1.46 17.79
CA ARG A 16 -11.98 -0.58 17.94
C ARG A 16 -11.88 0.31 19.18
N ILE A 17 -11.15 -0.12 20.20
CA ILE A 17 -10.96 0.62 21.46
C ILE A 17 -9.89 1.70 21.30
N SER A 18 -8.87 1.49 20.46
CA SER A 18 -7.69 2.36 20.34
C SER A 18 -7.66 3.24 19.07
N ASP A 19 -8.79 3.40 18.37
CA ASP A 19 -8.84 4.06 17.05
C ASP A 19 -7.89 3.51 15.98
N ALA A 20 -7.41 2.27 16.13
CA ALA A 20 -6.50 1.63 15.17
C ALA A 20 -7.06 1.54 13.75
N HIS A 21 -8.40 1.58 13.60
CA HIS A 21 -9.04 1.65 12.30
C HIS A 21 -8.66 2.93 11.54
N SER A 22 -8.52 4.05 12.24
CA SER A 22 -8.09 5.31 11.62
C SER A 22 -6.66 5.22 11.12
N ILE A 23 -5.77 4.70 11.96
CA ILE A 23 -4.34 4.50 11.65
C ILE A 23 -4.18 3.51 10.50
N ALA A 24 -4.87 2.36 10.55
CA ALA A 24 -4.85 1.35 9.50
C ALA A 24 -5.36 1.89 8.17
N ARG A 25 -6.46 2.67 8.15
CA ARG A 25 -6.97 3.31 6.92
C ARG A 25 -5.96 4.30 6.35
N ARG A 26 -5.34 5.13 7.20
CA ARG A 26 -4.33 6.11 6.77
C ARG A 26 -3.16 5.41 6.11
N LEU A 27 -2.57 4.42 6.78
CA LEU A 27 -1.41 3.69 6.28
C LEU A 27 -1.74 2.80 5.08
N PHE A 28 -2.94 2.21 5.03
CA PHE A 28 -3.42 1.53 3.82
C PHE A 28 -3.43 2.49 2.63
N VAL A 29 -4.01 3.69 2.76
CA VAL A 29 -4.10 4.66 1.65
C VAL A 29 -2.71 5.13 1.23
N THR A 30 -1.86 5.55 2.16
CA THR A 30 -0.51 6.03 1.87
C THR A 30 0.33 4.95 1.17
N ASN A 31 0.33 3.73 1.70
CA ASN A 31 1.19 2.68 1.17
C ASN A 31 0.65 2.07 -0.13
N SER A 32 -0.67 2.07 -0.34
CA SER A 32 -1.25 1.74 -1.64
C SER A 32 -0.85 2.76 -2.71
N PHE A 33 -0.90 4.04 -2.36
CA PHE A 33 -0.51 5.13 -3.26
C PHE A 33 0.97 5.02 -3.65
N ASP A 34 1.87 4.84 -2.67
CA ASP A 34 3.30 4.68 -2.91
C ASP A 34 3.61 3.46 -3.79
N GLY A 35 2.93 2.34 -3.55
CA GLY A 35 3.08 1.14 -4.37
C GLY A 35 2.63 1.34 -5.82
N LEU A 36 1.50 2.03 -6.04
CA LEU A 36 0.99 2.31 -7.39
C LEU A 36 1.88 3.28 -8.16
N ILE A 37 2.34 4.37 -7.52
CA ILE A 37 3.29 5.29 -8.15
C ILE A 37 4.61 4.59 -8.47
N SER A 38 5.13 3.78 -7.54
CA SER A 38 6.36 3.03 -7.77
C SER A 38 6.21 2.04 -8.93
N THR A 39 5.07 1.37 -9.03
CA THR A 39 4.80 0.42 -10.12
C THR A 39 4.66 1.12 -11.47
N LEU A 40 3.95 2.26 -11.53
CA LEU A 40 3.94 3.12 -12.71
C LEU A 40 5.36 3.55 -13.11
N GLY A 41 6.18 3.91 -12.12
CA GLY A 41 7.59 4.25 -12.32
C GLY A 41 8.41 3.12 -12.94
N ILE A 42 8.26 1.90 -12.43
CA ILE A 42 8.96 0.71 -12.94
C ILE A 42 8.50 0.38 -14.37
N ILE A 43 7.19 0.37 -14.63
CA ILE A 43 6.63 0.03 -15.94
C ILE A 43 7.05 1.05 -17.00
N LEU A 44 6.89 2.34 -16.71
CA LEU A 44 7.26 3.40 -17.66
C LEU A 44 8.77 3.52 -17.81
N GLY A 45 9.53 3.38 -16.71
CA GLY A 45 10.99 3.36 -16.76
C GLY A 45 11.53 2.19 -17.59
N GLY A 46 10.96 0.99 -17.43
CA GLY A 46 11.31 -0.17 -18.26
C GLY A 46 11.01 0.06 -19.74
N TYR A 47 9.89 0.71 -20.06
CA TYR A 47 9.55 1.08 -21.43
C TYR A 47 10.57 2.06 -22.03
N LEU A 48 10.94 3.10 -21.28
CA LEU A 48 11.98 4.04 -21.68
C LEU A 48 13.36 3.38 -21.85
N GLY A 49 13.64 2.38 -21.02
CA GLY A 49 14.83 1.53 -21.12
C GLY A 49 14.81 0.51 -22.26
N ASN A 50 13.80 0.53 -23.15
CA ASN A 50 13.63 -0.42 -24.25
C ASN A 50 13.55 -1.89 -23.82
N ILE A 51 13.02 -2.17 -22.63
CA ILE A 51 12.71 -3.55 -22.21
C ILE A 51 11.59 -4.07 -23.11
N LYS A 52 11.84 -5.17 -23.82
CA LYS A 52 10.88 -5.77 -24.76
C LYS A 52 10.16 -7.00 -24.20
N ASP A 53 10.74 -7.64 -23.21
CA ASP A 53 10.24 -8.89 -22.64
C ASP A 53 9.19 -8.61 -21.55
N PRO A 54 7.92 -9.06 -21.71
CA PRO A 54 6.88 -8.94 -20.70
C PRO A 54 7.22 -9.62 -19.37
N ALA A 55 7.98 -10.72 -19.39
CA ALA A 55 8.34 -11.43 -18.15
C ALA A 55 9.24 -10.58 -17.25
N THR A 56 10.16 -9.82 -17.85
CA THR A 56 11.01 -8.85 -17.13
C THR A 56 10.18 -7.82 -16.36
N TYR A 57 9.07 -7.32 -16.91
CA TYR A 57 8.16 -6.41 -16.19
C TYR A 57 7.52 -7.08 -14.97
N ILE A 58 7.09 -8.33 -15.09
CA ILE A 58 6.52 -9.08 -13.96
C ILE A 58 7.55 -9.23 -12.86
N TYR A 59 8.77 -9.68 -13.17
CA TYR A 59 9.80 -9.89 -12.15
C TYR A 59 10.24 -8.59 -11.48
N THR A 60 10.39 -7.50 -12.25
CA THR A 60 10.83 -6.21 -11.72
C THR A 60 9.77 -5.58 -10.81
N VAL A 61 8.50 -5.54 -11.25
CA VAL A 61 7.41 -5.02 -10.43
C VAL A 61 7.14 -5.93 -9.24
N ALA A 62 7.06 -7.25 -9.43
CA ALA A 62 6.81 -8.17 -8.32
C ALA A 62 7.93 -8.13 -7.29
N GLY A 63 9.20 -8.10 -7.72
CA GLY A 63 10.35 -7.92 -6.83
C GLY A 63 10.30 -6.59 -6.08
N GLY A 64 10.02 -5.49 -6.80
CA GLY A 64 9.87 -4.16 -6.20
C GLY A 64 8.71 -4.08 -5.20
N MET A 65 7.58 -4.70 -5.50
CA MET A 65 6.41 -4.70 -4.62
C MET A 65 6.58 -5.65 -3.45
N LEU A 66 7.26 -6.79 -3.60
CA LEU A 66 7.62 -7.60 -2.44
C LEU A 66 8.56 -6.84 -1.50
N ALA A 67 9.54 -6.11 -2.05
CA ALA A 67 10.41 -5.25 -1.28
C ALA A 67 9.62 -4.16 -0.54
N LEU A 68 8.86 -3.34 -1.27
CA LEU A 68 8.09 -2.24 -0.71
C LEU A 68 6.97 -2.73 0.21
N GLY A 69 6.16 -3.68 -0.21
CA GLY A 69 4.98 -4.11 0.51
C GLY A 69 5.27 -4.94 1.76
N ILE A 70 6.20 -5.90 1.69
CA ILE A 70 6.54 -6.73 2.85
C ILE A 70 7.48 -5.95 3.78
N PHE A 71 8.59 -5.41 3.28
CA PHE A 71 9.60 -4.82 4.16
C PHE A 71 9.24 -3.40 4.61
N SER A 72 8.76 -2.55 3.71
CA SER A 72 8.34 -1.18 4.09
C SER A 72 6.91 -1.15 4.63
N GLY A 73 5.95 -1.67 3.86
CA GLY A 73 4.52 -1.59 4.15
C GLY A 73 4.12 -2.37 5.39
N MET A 74 4.63 -3.59 5.57
CA MET A 74 4.29 -4.43 6.70
C MET A 74 5.31 -4.33 7.84
N ILE A 75 6.58 -4.68 7.61
CA ILE A 75 7.59 -4.77 8.67
C ILE A 75 7.94 -3.38 9.25
N ALA A 76 8.29 -2.41 8.41
CA ALA A 76 8.67 -1.08 8.90
C ALA A 76 7.50 -0.39 9.61
N THR A 77 6.29 -0.53 9.08
CA THR A 77 5.07 -0.05 9.74
C THR A 77 4.84 -0.72 11.09
N TYR A 78 5.00 -2.05 11.19
CA TYR A 78 4.90 -2.77 12.47
C TYR A 78 5.90 -2.25 13.50
N LEU A 79 7.17 -2.11 13.11
CA LEU A 79 8.22 -1.66 14.02
C LEU A 79 7.98 -0.23 14.49
N SER A 80 7.59 0.67 13.58
CA SER A 80 7.30 2.06 13.92
C SER A 80 6.07 2.19 14.81
N GLU A 81 4.96 1.54 14.48
CA GLU A 81 3.73 1.63 15.27
C GLU A 81 3.91 0.96 16.64
N LYS A 82 4.65 -0.14 16.72
CA LYS A 82 4.98 -0.79 18.00
C LYS A 82 5.83 0.11 18.89
N ALA A 83 6.80 0.82 18.33
CA ALA A 83 7.62 1.75 19.08
C ALA A 83 6.77 2.88 19.69
N GLU A 84 5.86 3.48 18.91
CA GLU A 84 5.00 4.55 19.40
C GLU A 84 4.03 4.05 20.48
N GLN A 85 3.38 2.91 20.26
CA GLN A 85 2.44 2.34 21.23
C GLN A 85 3.11 1.94 22.55
N LEU A 86 4.35 1.43 22.50
CA LEU A 86 5.12 1.14 23.72
C LEU A 86 5.57 2.42 24.43
N ARG A 87 5.87 3.48 23.68
CA ARG A 87 6.19 4.80 24.24
C ARG A 87 5.00 5.35 25.02
N GLU A 88 3.81 5.34 24.41
CA GLU A 88 2.56 5.79 25.05
C GLU A 88 2.23 4.97 26.32
N LEU A 89 2.45 3.64 26.27
CA LEU A 89 2.25 2.78 27.43
C LEU A 89 3.18 3.16 28.59
N HIS A 90 4.50 3.26 28.34
CA HIS A 90 5.47 3.58 29.39
C HIS A 90 5.29 5.00 29.94
N GLU A 91 4.89 5.95 29.10
CA GLU A 91 4.55 7.31 29.53
C GLU A 91 3.37 7.29 30.51
N THR A 92 2.35 6.50 30.20
CA THR A 92 1.17 6.31 31.07
C THR A 92 1.55 5.63 32.39
N GLU A 93 2.35 4.56 32.36
CA GLU A 93 2.83 3.87 33.56
C GLU A 93 3.63 4.79 34.48
N ARG A 94 4.48 5.65 33.90
CA ARG A 94 5.29 6.61 34.64
C ARG A 94 4.42 7.65 35.37
N VAL A 95 3.39 8.15 34.71
CA VAL A 95 2.45 9.12 35.32
C VAL A 95 1.63 8.45 36.44
N MET A 96 1.24 7.20 36.25
CA MET A 96 0.46 6.43 37.24
C MET A 96 1.32 5.88 38.39
N LEU A 97 2.65 5.91 38.27
CA LEU A 97 3.60 5.23 39.16
C LEU A 97 3.26 3.74 39.37
N HIS A 98 2.65 3.12 38.36
CA HIS A 98 2.16 1.75 38.41
C HIS A 98 2.31 1.07 37.05
N LYS A 99 2.71 -0.19 37.06
CA LYS A 99 2.84 -0.98 35.83
C LYS A 99 1.47 -1.42 35.32
N LEU A 100 1.33 -1.44 34.00
CA LEU A 100 0.10 -1.75 33.28
C LEU A 100 0.21 -3.09 32.52
N ASP A 101 1.15 -3.96 32.90
CA ASP A 101 1.53 -5.20 32.20
C ASP A 101 0.33 -6.11 31.85
N ASP A 102 -0.65 -6.24 32.75
CA ASP A 102 -1.86 -7.07 32.57
C ASP A 102 -3.11 -6.26 32.15
N SER A 103 -2.92 -5.00 31.76
CA SER A 103 -4.01 -4.10 31.38
C SER A 103 -4.43 -4.22 29.92
N ILE A 104 -5.59 -3.64 29.61
CA ILE A 104 -6.03 -3.46 28.21
C ILE A 104 -5.03 -2.60 27.42
N TYR A 105 -4.36 -1.63 28.07
CA TYR A 105 -3.37 -0.77 27.42
C TYR A 105 -2.14 -1.56 26.95
N ALA A 106 -1.64 -2.49 27.77
CA ALA A 106 -0.53 -3.36 27.36
C ALA A 106 -0.93 -4.30 26.19
N LYS A 107 -2.19 -4.77 26.16
CA LYS A 107 -2.71 -5.55 25.03
C LYS A 107 -2.81 -4.70 23.75
N ILE A 108 -3.32 -3.47 23.85
CA ILE A 108 -3.39 -2.51 22.73
C ILE A 108 -1.98 -2.35 22.14
N ALA A 109 -1.00 -2.02 22.98
CA ALA A 109 0.36 -1.76 22.53
C ALA A 109 1.04 -2.96 21.85
N ARG A 110 0.62 -4.18 22.18
CA ARG A 110 1.16 -5.40 21.58
C ARG A 110 0.48 -5.79 20.26
N TYR A 111 -0.85 -5.65 20.17
CA TYR A 111 -1.63 -6.24 19.08
C TYR A 111 -2.07 -5.24 18.02
N VAL A 112 -2.28 -3.97 18.36
CA VAL A 112 -2.69 -2.94 17.39
C VAL A 112 -1.65 -2.73 16.28
N PRO A 113 -0.33 -2.69 16.56
CA PRO A 113 0.68 -2.59 15.50
C PRO A 113 0.59 -3.70 14.46
N VAL A 114 0.24 -4.93 14.87
CA VAL A 114 0.08 -6.07 13.97
C VAL A 114 -1.11 -5.86 13.03
N TYR A 115 -2.24 -5.39 13.56
CA TYR A 115 -3.43 -5.08 12.76
C TYR A 115 -3.13 -3.99 11.73
N VAL A 116 -2.48 -2.91 12.15
CA VAL A 116 -2.15 -1.76 11.31
C VAL A 116 -1.18 -2.18 10.20
N ALA A 117 -0.11 -2.89 10.55
CA ALA A 117 0.90 -3.39 9.60
C ALA A 117 0.31 -4.33 8.56
N PHE A 118 -0.64 -5.18 8.94
CA PHE A 118 -1.30 -6.09 8.01
C PHE A 118 -2.07 -5.34 6.91
N TRP A 119 -2.92 -4.37 7.30
CA TRP A 119 -3.65 -3.55 6.32
C TRP A 119 -2.72 -2.69 5.47
N SER A 120 -1.71 -2.12 6.10
CA SER A 120 -0.66 -1.36 5.44
C SER A 120 0.06 -2.17 4.35
N GLY A 121 0.50 -3.40 4.66
CA GLY A 121 1.14 -4.30 3.71
C GLY A 121 0.19 -4.77 2.59
N ILE A 122 -1.08 -5.04 2.90
CA ILE A 122 -2.09 -5.37 1.89
C ILE A 122 -2.21 -4.25 0.85
N GLY A 123 -2.27 -3.00 1.30
CA GLY A 123 -2.36 -1.84 0.42
C GLY A 123 -1.17 -1.74 -0.54
N ALA A 124 0.05 -1.85 0.00
CA ALA A 124 1.28 -1.79 -0.80
C ALA A 124 1.53 -3.01 -1.70
N LEU A 125 0.85 -4.14 -1.50
CA LEU A 125 1.06 -5.35 -2.29
C LEU A 125 -0.06 -5.57 -3.31
N LEU A 126 -1.31 -5.67 -2.86
CA LEU A 126 -2.37 -6.23 -3.69
C LEU A 126 -2.77 -5.31 -4.83
N LEU A 127 -2.92 -4.01 -4.56
CA LEU A 127 -3.29 -3.04 -5.59
C LEU A 127 -2.18 -2.94 -6.65
N PRO A 128 -0.92 -2.67 -6.29
CA PRO A 128 0.14 -2.54 -7.30
C PRO A 128 0.41 -3.84 -8.07
N LEU A 129 0.31 -5.01 -7.44
CA LEU A 129 0.45 -6.29 -8.16
C LEU A 129 -0.71 -6.56 -9.13
N SER A 130 -1.89 -6.00 -8.89
CA SER A 130 -3.03 -6.13 -9.82
C SER A 130 -2.71 -5.50 -11.18
N THR A 131 -1.85 -4.47 -11.22
CA THR A 131 -1.40 -3.83 -12.46
C THR A 131 -0.63 -4.78 -13.37
N LEU A 132 -0.14 -5.93 -12.86
CA LEU A 132 0.54 -6.96 -13.65
C LEU A 132 -0.40 -7.90 -14.41
N ILE A 133 -1.72 -7.82 -14.17
CA ILE A 133 -2.70 -8.68 -14.84
C ILE A 133 -2.56 -8.65 -16.38
N PRO A 134 -2.42 -7.49 -17.06
CA PRO A 134 -2.23 -7.47 -18.51
C PRO A 134 -0.96 -8.19 -18.97
N PHE A 135 0.15 -8.07 -18.22
CA PHE A 135 1.39 -8.77 -18.53
C PHE A 135 1.25 -10.29 -18.34
N ALA A 136 0.57 -10.72 -17.28
CA ALA A 136 0.31 -12.13 -17.02
C ALA A 136 -0.59 -12.76 -18.10
N ILE A 137 -1.63 -12.04 -18.54
CA ILE A 137 -2.49 -12.45 -19.66
C ILE A 137 -1.66 -12.57 -20.94
N ALA A 138 -0.82 -11.58 -21.23
CA ALA A 138 0.00 -11.59 -22.44
C ALA A 138 0.94 -12.80 -22.52
N LEU A 139 1.55 -13.18 -21.39
CA LEU A 139 2.41 -14.37 -21.29
C LEU A 139 1.61 -15.67 -21.39
N TYR A 140 0.46 -15.76 -20.71
CA TYR A 140 -0.32 -17.00 -20.65
C TYR A 140 -0.92 -17.39 -22.00
N PHE A 141 -1.38 -16.42 -22.78
CA PHE A 141 -2.00 -16.68 -24.08
C PHE A 141 -1.00 -16.66 -25.25
N GLU A 142 0.30 -16.49 -24.98
CA GLU A 142 1.35 -16.29 -26.02
C GLU A 142 0.96 -15.24 -27.07
N THR A 143 0.18 -14.24 -26.64
CA THR A 143 -0.53 -13.35 -27.56
C THR A 143 0.39 -12.33 -28.23
N CYS A 144 0.15 -12.10 -29.51
CA CYS A 144 0.77 -11.06 -30.35
C CYS A 144 0.32 -9.62 -30.01
N PHE A 145 -0.06 -9.31 -28.77
CA PHE A 145 -0.40 -7.92 -28.44
C PHE A 145 0.86 -7.05 -28.50
N PRO A 146 0.80 -5.87 -29.15
CA PRO A 146 1.89 -4.92 -29.10
C PRO A 146 2.20 -4.56 -27.64
N LEU A 147 3.49 -4.49 -27.29
CA LEU A 147 3.93 -4.20 -25.92
C LEU A 147 3.34 -2.87 -25.41
N GLU A 148 3.16 -1.91 -26.31
CA GLU A 148 2.55 -0.61 -26.04
C GLU A 148 1.11 -0.75 -25.51
N VAL A 149 0.34 -1.71 -26.02
CA VAL A 149 -1.04 -1.99 -25.57
C VAL A 149 -1.03 -2.61 -24.17
N ILE A 150 -0.08 -3.50 -23.89
CA ILE A 150 0.08 -4.13 -22.57
C ILE A 150 0.46 -3.07 -21.53
N ILE A 151 1.42 -2.21 -21.85
CA ILE A 151 1.84 -1.11 -20.97
C ILE A 151 0.72 -0.10 -20.76
N ALA A 152 0.00 0.29 -21.82
CA ALA A 152 -1.11 1.23 -21.72
C ALA A 152 -2.24 0.67 -20.85
N SER A 153 -2.62 -0.60 -21.02
CA SER A 153 -3.65 -1.24 -20.20
C SER A 153 -3.24 -1.34 -18.73
N SER A 154 -2.00 -1.71 -18.43
CA SER A 154 -1.47 -1.72 -17.06
C SER A 154 -1.46 -0.32 -16.42
N THR A 155 -1.05 0.70 -17.19
CA THR A 155 -1.06 2.10 -16.77
C THR A 155 -2.48 2.57 -16.46
N ILE A 156 -3.46 2.20 -17.28
CA ILE A 156 -4.88 2.53 -17.04
C ILE A 156 -5.37 1.87 -15.74
N ILE A 157 -5.03 0.60 -15.49
CA ILE A 157 -5.39 -0.07 -14.23
C ILE A 157 -4.81 0.69 -13.03
N ALA A 158 -3.53 1.04 -13.06
CA ALA A 158 -2.89 1.77 -11.98
C ALA A 158 -3.55 3.16 -11.74
N LEU A 159 -3.89 3.89 -12.82
CA LEU A 159 -4.59 5.17 -12.71
C LEU A 159 -6.01 5.02 -12.17
N LEU A 160 -6.72 3.95 -12.55
CA LEU A 160 -8.04 3.64 -11.99
C LEU A 160 -7.95 3.31 -10.50
N GLU A 161 -6.95 2.54 -10.08
CA GLU A 161 -6.72 2.23 -8.66
C GLU A 161 -6.36 3.48 -7.86
N LEU A 162 -5.52 4.36 -8.40
CA LEU A 162 -5.23 5.68 -7.81
C LEU A 162 -6.51 6.51 -7.67
N PHE A 163 -7.37 6.52 -8.69
CA PHE A 163 -8.67 7.19 -8.62
C PHE A 163 -9.54 6.60 -7.51
N LEU A 164 -9.61 5.28 -7.39
CA LEU A 164 -10.40 4.60 -6.36
C LEU A 164 -9.89 4.89 -4.95
N ILE A 165 -8.57 4.92 -4.74
CA ILE A 165 -7.96 5.30 -3.46
C ILE A 165 -8.27 6.78 -3.15
N GLY A 166 -8.10 7.67 -4.11
CA GLY A 166 -8.42 9.09 -3.94
C GLY A 166 -9.90 9.33 -3.66
N TYR A 167 -10.78 8.59 -4.35
CA TYR A 167 -12.23 8.60 -4.10
C TYR A 167 -12.56 8.13 -2.69
N TYR A 168 -11.93 7.03 -2.25
CA TYR A 168 -12.09 6.49 -0.91
C TYR A 168 -11.64 7.49 0.16
N LEU A 169 -10.49 8.15 -0.06
CA LEU A 169 -9.98 9.17 0.85
C LEU A 169 -10.92 10.38 0.92
N GLY A 170 -11.45 10.86 -0.21
CA GLY A 170 -12.44 11.93 -0.25
C GLY A 170 -13.74 11.58 0.47
N LYS A 171 -14.18 10.31 0.40
CA LYS A 171 -15.32 9.84 1.18
C LYS A 171 -15.06 9.92 2.69
N ILE A 172 -13.83 9.66 3.13
CA ILE A 172 -13.45 9.70 4.55
C ILE A 172 -13.30 11.15 5.04
N SER A 173 -12.67 12.02 4.25
CA SER A 173 -12.43 13.42 4.65
C SER A 173 -13.68 14.31 4.60
N GLY A 174 -14.80 13.81 4.07
CA GLY A 174 -16.01 14.61 3.87
C GLY A 174 -15.90 15.61 2.71
N GLU A 175 -14.83 15.52 1.92
CA GLU A 175 -14.60 16.36 0.75
C GLU A 175 -15.29 15.78 -0.50
N ASN A 176 -15.19 16.49 -1.61
CA ASN A 176 -15.69 16.01 -2.90
C ASN A 176 -14.90 14.77 -3.35
N LYS A 177 -15.55 13.60 -3.30
CA LYS A 177 -14.98 12.29 -3.65
C LYS A 177 -14.41 12.24 -5.06
N LEU A 178 -15.12 12.80 -6.05
CA LEU A 178 -14.68 12.81 -7.44
C LEU A 178 -13.45 13.69 -7.61
N LEU A 179 -13.44 14.86 -6.96
CA LEU A 179 -12.32 15.78 -7.01
C LEU A 179 -11.06 15.16 -6.40
N ASN A 180 -11.19 14.44 -5.28
CA ASN A 180 -10.03 13.75 -4.68
C ASN A 180 -9.55 12.55 -5.51
N GLY A 181 -10.46 11.80 -6.13
CA GLY A 181 -10.07 10.79 -7.13
C GLY A 181 -9.26 11.41 -8.28
N LEU A 182 -9.74 12.52 -8.84
CA LEU A 182 -9.05 13.24 -9.90
C LEU A 182 -7.69 13.81 -9.45
N LYS A 183 -7.56 14.33 -8.22
CA LYS A 183 -6.27 14.76 -7.67
C LYS A 183 -5.24 13.63 -7.68
N PHE A 184 -5.64 12.43 -7.26
CA PHE A 184 -4.74 11.26 -7.25
C PHE A 184 -4.30 10.87 -8.67
N VAL A 185 -5.25 10.88 -9.63
CA VAL A 185 -4.93 10.67 -11.06
C VAL A 185 -3.97 11.75 -11.57
N SER A 186 -4.19 13.02 -11.23
CA SER A 186 -3.30 14.12 -11.59
C SER A 186 -1.88 13.89 -11.08
N ILE A 187 -1.73 13.40 -9.84
CA ILE A 187 -0.40 13.08 -9.29
C ILE A 187 0.23 11.91 -10.06
N GLY A 188 -0.53 10.85 -10.36
CA GLY A 188 -0.07 9.75 -11.21
C GLY A 188 0.41 10.23 -12.58
N LEU A 189 -0.35 11.12 -13.23
CA LEU A 189 0.03 11.74 -14.51
C LEU A 189 1.28 12.60 -14.38
N THR A 190 1.45 13.34 -13.29
CA THR A 190 2.68 14.10 -13.05
C THR A 190 3.90 13.18 -12.96
N ALA A 191 3.77 12.01 -12.32
CA ALA A 191 4.84 11.00 -12.29
C ALA A 191 5.18 10.52 -13.72
N VAL A 192 4.17 10.21 -14.54
CA VAL A 192 4.37 9.87 -15.96
C VAL A 192 5.13 10.96 -16.70
N ILE A 193 4.70 12.22 -16.55
CA ILE A 193 5.34 13.37 -17.21
C ILE A 193 6.80 13.51 -16.75
N THR A 194 7.08 13.40 -15.45
CA THR A 194 8.45 13.48 -14.93
C THR A 194 9.36 12.38 -15.48
N LEU A 195 8.85 11.17 -15.65
CA LEU A 195 9.60 10.07 -16.24
C LEU A 195 9.84 10.28 -17.73
N LEU A 196 8.85 10.78 -18.47
CA LEU A 196 9.03 11.13 -19.88
C LEU A 196 10.05 12.28 -20.05
N ALA A 197 10.09 13.23 -19.13
CA ALA A 197 11.07 14.31 -19.13
C ALA A 197 12.51 13.77 -18.97
N LEU A 198 12.72 12.70 -18.19
CA LEU A 198 14.04 12.06 -18.07
C LEU A 198 14.54 11.53 -19.42
N LYS A 199 13.67 11.02 -20.28
CA LYS A 199 14.02 10.57 -21.65
C LYS A 199 14.54 11.71 -22.55
N ILE A 200 14.20 12.95 -22.25
CA ILE A 200 14.68 14.10 -23.04
C ILE A 200 16.10 14.47 -22.60
N VAL A 201 16.45 14.20 -21.35
CA VAL A 201 17.74 14.54 -20.75
C VAL A 201 18.81 13.47 -21.03
N PHE A 202 18.42 12.19 -21.10
CA PHE A 202 19.30 11.04 -21.33
C PHE A 202 18.95 10.33 -22.65
#